data_AF-A0A4Q3WBR4-F1
#
_entry.id   AF-A0A4Q3WBR4-F1
#
_cell.length_a   1.000
_cell.length_b   1.000
_cell.length_c   1.000
_cell.angle_alpha   90.00
_cell.angle_beta   90.00
_cell.angle_gamma   90.00
#
_symmetry.space_group_name_H-M   'P 1'
#
loop_
_entity.id
_entity.type
_entity.pdbx_description
1 polymer ?
#
loop_
_entity_poly.entity_id
_entity_poly.type
_entity_poly.pdbx_seq_one_letter_code
_entity_poly.pdbx_strand_id
1 'polypeptide(L)'
;RQEFFFSSASLQDIVRRHLQQYGDLGSLPDKVAIQLNDTHPAISVAELLRILMDENGVKWEQAWKLVRATFGYTNHTLLPEALESWPVALLERLLPRHMQIVYQINAEVLTEARGRAKFTDQQVAAVSLIDENGGRRVRMGQLAFAGSHSINGVSALHTELMKQTVFADLHKLYPDRINNKTNGITPRRWLMQCNPGLTKLVTERIGPDFLDNIDKLQQLSAHADDPGFQKQFAAVKRANKEKLVRLIKERMNITVSPDAMFDVQIKRIHEYKRQLLNIVHAVALYDEIRAHPERDWVSRVKIFAGKAAPSYWNAKLIIKLINDVARVVNHDPAVRGLLKV
;
A
#
# COMPACT_ATOMS: atom_id res chain seq x y z
N ARG A 1 9.97 -3.80 18.74
CA ARG A 1 10.44 -5.19 19.00
C ARG A 1 10.25 -6.08 17.78
N GLN A 2 9.01 -6.24 17.25
CA GLN A 2 8.75 -7.06 16.06
C GLN A 2 9.53 -6.57 14.83
N GLU A 3 9.44 -5.27 14.51
CA GLU A 3 10.20 -4.65 13.41
C GLU A 3 11.70 -4.88 13.56
N PHE A 4 12.25 -4.56 14.73
CA PHE A 4 13.67 -4.76 15.00
C PHE A 4 14.12 -6.22 14.86
N PHE A 5 13.35 -7.17 15.41
CA PHE A 5 13.66 -8.59 15.28
C PHE A 5 13.73 -9.02 13.81
N PHE A 6 12.73 -8.63 13.01
CA PHE A 6 12.69 -8.92 11.58
C PHE A 6 13.85 -8.26 10.82
N SER A 7 14.10 -6.97 11.07
CA SER A 7 15.20 -6.21 10.49
C SER A 7 16.56 -6.84 10.80
N SER A 8 16.85 -7.08 12.07
CA SER A 8 18.15 -7.61 12.50
C SER A 8 18.39 -9.01 11.96
N ALA A 9 17.42 -9.92 12.09
CA ALA A 9 17.55 -11.27 11.54
C ALA A 9 17.80 -11.27 10.02
N SER A 10 17.07 -10.42 9.27
CA SER A 10 17.23 -10.32 7.83
C SER A 10 18.59 -9.76 7.43
N LEU A 11 19.06 -8.70 8.12
CA LEU A 11 20.32 -8.04 7.81
C LEU A 11 21.52 -8.93 8.14
N GLN A 12 21.50 -9.62 9.28
CA GLN A 12 22.56 -10.57 9.63
C GLN A 12 22.67 -11.68 8.59
N ASP A 13 21.54 -12.21 8.10
CA ASP A 13 21.56 -13.20 7.02
C ASP A 13 22.14 -12.65 5.70
N ILE A 14 21.77 -11.42 5.31
CA ILE A 14 22.30 -10.75 4.13
C ILE A 14 23.81 -10.56 4.24
N VAL A 15 24.28 -10.01 5.36
CA VAL A 15 25.71 -9.75 5.63
C VAL A 15 26.49 -11.07 5.63
N ARG A 16 25.97 -12.10 6.31
CA ARG A 16 26.57 -13.44 6.33
C ARG A 16 26.71 -14.02 4.92
N ARG A 17 25.65 -13.98 4.10
CA ARG A 17 25.69 -14.48 2.71
C ARG A 17 26.68 -13.70 1.85
N HIS A 18 26.72 -12.37 2.00
CA HIS A 18 27.64 -11.53 1.27
C HIS A 18 29.11 -11.84 1.63
N LEU A 19 29.43 -11.89 2.93
CA LEU A 19 30.78 -12.26 3.39
C LEU A 19 31.22 -13.65 2.92
N GLN A 20 30.31 -14.64 2.97
CA GLN A 20 30.61 -15.99 2.50
C GLN A 20 30.95 -16.04 1.00
N GLN A 21 30.37 -15.15 0.19
CA GLN A 21 30.56 -15.15 -1.25
C GLN A 21 31.70 -14.23 -1.72
N TYR A 22 31.91 -13.09 -1.05
CA TYR A 22 32.80 -12.03 -1.52
C TYR A 22 33.97 -11.72 -0.57
N GLY A 23 33.97 -12.25 0.65
CA GLY A 23 35.08 -12.14 1.60
C GLY A 23 35.18 -10.81 2.35
N ASP A 24 34.60 -9.72 1.84
CA ASP A 24 34.50 -8.42 2.50
C ASP A 24 33.14 -7.76 2.28
N LEU A 25 32.94 -6.55 2.83
CA LEU A 25 31.68 -5.78 2.74
C LEU A 25 31.78 -4.53 1.85
N GLY A 26 32.93 -4.30 1.21
CA GLY A 26 33.17 -3.13 0.37
C GLY A 26 32.28 -3.10 -0.88
N SER A 27 31.96 -4.28 -1.41
CA SER A 27 31.08 -4.45 -2.58
C SER A 27 29.61 -4.67 -2.24
N LEU A 28 29.20 -4.42 -0.99
CA LEU A 28 27.83 -4.64 -0.53
C LEU A 28 26.76 -3.98 -1.45
N PRO A 29 26.84 -2.66 -1.78
CA PRO A 29 25.84 -2.03 -2.63
C PRO A 29 25.85 -2.52 -4.09
N ASP A 30 26.94 -3.15 -4.56
CA ASP A 30 27.02 -3.70 -5.92
C ASP A 30 26.30 -5.04 -6.04
N LYS A 31 26.10 -5.73 -4.92
CA LYS A 31 25.55 -7.10 -4.86
C LYS A 31 24.22 -7.19 -4.12
N VAL A 32 23.89 -6.21 -3.29
CA VAL A 32 22.73 -6.20 -2.42
C VAL A 32 21.96 -4.89 -2.59
N ALA A 33 20.66 -5.01 -2.85
CA ALA A 33 19.71 -3.91 -2.77
C ALA A 33 18.63 -4.27 -1.72
N ILE A 34 18.39 -3.37 -0.77
CA ILE A 34 17.39 -3.58 0.29
C ILE A 34 16.28 -2.54 0.13
N GLN A 35 15.06 -3.01 -0.14
CA GLN A 35 13.90 -2.14 -0.31
C GLN A 35 13.08 -2.04 0.99
N LEU A 36 13.06 -0.85 1.57
CA LEU A 36 12.19 -0.48 2.68
C LEU A 36 10.78 -0.21 2.14
N ASN A 37 9.84 -1.10 2.43
CA ASN A 37 8.44 -0.92 2.05
C ASN A 37 7.69 -0.26 3.20
N ASP A 38 7.38 1.03 3.03
CA ASP A 38 6.88 1.92 4.09
C ASP A 38 7.90 2.09 5.24
N THR A 39 7.47 2.68 6.35
CA THR A 39 8.34 3.06 7.47
C THR A 39 8.67 1.94 8.45
N HIS A 40 7.90 0.84 8.49
CA HIS A 40 8.10 -0.27 9.43
C HIS A 40 9.55 -0.82 9.47
N PRO A 41 10.24 -1.08 8.34
CA PRO A 41 11.62 -1.57 8.37
C PRO A 41 12.67 -0.46 8.46
N ALA A 42 12.32 0.82 8.72
CA ALA A 42 13.27 1.93 8.69
C ALA A 42 14.41 1.81 9.70
N ILE A 43 14.20 1.11 10.82
CA ILE A 43 15.25 0.81 11.81
C ILE A 43 16.41 -0.02 11.22
N SER A 44 16.18 -0.69 10.07
CA SER A 44 17.21 -1.43 9.33
C SER A 44 18.40 -0.55 8.91
N VAL A 45 18.18 0.75 8.70
CA VAL A 45 19.25 1.71 8.40
C VAL A 45 20.25 1.76 9.55
N ALA A 46 19.76 1.95 10.78
CA ALA A 46 20.59 2.01 11.98
C ALA A 46 21.17 0.64 12.34
N GLU A 47 20.42 -0.45 12.11
CA GLU A 47 20.92 -1.80 12.39
C GLU A 47 22.03 -2.22 11.43
N LEU A 48 21.94 -1.90 10.12
CA LEU A 48 23.03 -2.22 9.20
C LEU A 48 24.28 -1.41 9.55
N LEU A 49 24.15 -0.13 9.88
CA LEU A 49 25.27 0.66 10.41
C LEU A 49 25.91 -0.01 11.63
N ARG A 50 25.10 -0.46 12.60
CA ARG A 50 25.59 -1.16 13.79
C ARG A 50 26.36 -2.42 13.43
N ILE A 51 25.83 -3.27 12.55
CA ILE A 51 26.51 -4.51 12.11
C ILE A 51 27.84 -4.17 11.42
N LEU A 52 27.85 -3.22 10.49
CA LEU A 52 29.07 -2.84 9.77
C LEU A 52 30.14 -2.29 10.73
N MET A 53 29.76 -1.42 11.65
CA MET A 53 30.72 -0.76 12.53
C MET A 53 31.13 -1.63 13.72
N ASP A 54 30.16 -2.11 14.49
CA ASP A 54 30.41 -2.70 15.79
C ASP A 54 30.85 -4.16 15.68
N GLU A 55 30.38 -4.89 14.64
CA GLU A 55 30.74 -6.31 14.45
C GLU A 55 31.82 -6.52 13.39
N ASN A 56 31.92 -5.62 12.39
CA ASN A 56 32.85 -5.78 11.27
C ASN A 56 33.93 -4.69 11.23
N GLY A 57 33.96 -3.77 12.20
CA GLY A 57 35.03 -2.78 12.35
C GLY A 57 35.08 -1.71 11.24
N VAL A 58 34.03 -1.58 10.44
CA VAL A 58 33.97 -0.57 9.37
C VAL A 58 33.83 0.82 10.00
N LYS A 59 34.68 1.77 9.60
CA LYS A 59 34.58 3.16 10.08
C LYS A 59 33.27 3.80 9.64
N TRP A 60 32.73 4.69 10.49
CA TRP A 60 31.46 5.38 10.27
C TRP A 60 31.27 5.92 8.84
N GLU A 61 32.22 6.72 8.34
CA GLU A 61 32.13 7.35 7.01
C GLU A 61 31.96 6.33 5.88
N GLN A 62 32.66 5.20 5.99
CA GLN A 62 32.57 4.12 5.01
C GLN A 62 31.28 3.33 5.19
N ALA A 63 30.93 2.97 6.42
CA ALA A 63 29.70 2.23 6.74
C ALA A 63 28.46 3.01 6.26
N TRP A 64 28.45 4.33 6.45
CA TRP A 64 27.34 5.17 6.05
C TRP A 64 27.18 5.29 4.54
N LYS A 65 28.29 5.40 3.79
CA LYS A 65 28.27 5.34 2.33
C LYS A 65 27.69 4.01 1.82
N LEU A 66 28.16 2.89 2.38
CA LEU A 66 27.68 1.56 2.02
C LEU A 66 26.18 1.40 2.30
N VAL A 67 25.74 1.79 3.50
CA VAL A 67 24.33 1.74 3.93
C VAL A 67 23.46 2.56 3.00
N ARG A 68 23.80 3.85 2.77
CA ARG A 68 23.01 4.74 1.93
C ARG A 68 22.87 4.20 0.50
N ALA A 69 23.95 3.64 -0.06
CA ALA A 69 23.94 3.04 -1.39
C ALA A 69 23.15 1.72 -1.48
N THR A 70 22.99 1.00 -0.36
CA THR A 70 22.31 -0.30 -0.31
C THR A 70 20.78 -0.18 -0.21
N PHE A 71 20.27 0.86 0.47
CA PHE A 71 18.84 1.00 0.73
C PHE A 71 18.07 1.83 -0.29
N GLY A 72 16.90 1.33 -0.70
CA GLY A 72 15.83 2.10 -1.34
C GLY A 72 14.59 2.17 -0.44
N TYR A 73 13.78 3.22 -0.56
CA TYR A 73 12.59 3.42 0.25
C TYR A 73 11.34 3.70 -0.58
N THR A 74 10.29 2.91 -0.41
CA THR A 74 8.97 3.17 -1.01
C THR A 74 8.01 3.72 0.05
N ASN A 75 7.48 4.93 -0.20
CA ASN A 75 6.43 5.50 0.63
C ASN A 75 5.03 5.17 0.05
N HIS A 76 4.12 4.74 0.92
CA HIS A 76 2.75 4.35 0.57
C HIS A 76 1.67 5.29 1.12
N THR A 77 2.06 6.35 1.83
CA THR A 77 1.13 7.26 2.51
C THR A 77 1.59 8.71 2.49
N LEU A 78 0.65 9.60 2.16
CA LEU A 78 0.82 11.05 2.26
C LEU A 78 0.24 11.62 3.55
N LEU A 79 -0.47 10.82 4.35
CA LEU A 79 -1.03 11.23 5.62
C LEU A 79 0.10 11.31 6.65
N PRO A 80 0.45 12.50 7.18
CA PRO A 80 1.53 12.64 8.15
C PRO A 80 1.32 11.78 9.40
N GLU A 81 0.08 11.60 9.84
CA GLU A 81 -0.28 10.76 10.99
C GLU A 81 -0.03 9.25 10.75
N ALA A 82 0.11 8.84 9.48
CA ALA A 82 0.43 7.47 9.11
C ALA A 82 1.94 7.25 8.91
N LEU A 83 2.76 8.32 8.95
CA LEU A 83 4.21 8.17 9.02
C LEU A 83 4.61 7.83 10.44
N GLU A 84 5.19 6.64 10.59
CA GLU A 84 5.51 6.11 11.90
C GLU A 84 6.52 6.99 12.63
N SER A 85 6.28 7.18 13.93
CA SER A 85 7.22 7.82 14.83
C SER A 85 7.22 7.12 16.18
N TRP A 86 8.38 7.09 16.83
CA TRP A 86 8.56 6.44 18.13
C TRP A 86 9.04 7.42 19.19
N PRO A 87 8.55 7.34 20.44
CA PRO A 87 9.12 8.11 21.53
C PRO A 87 10.62 7.81 21.68
N VAL A 88 11.45 8.85 21.77
CA VAL A 88 12.90 8.72 21.96
C VAL A 88 13.21 7.83 23.17
N ALA A 89 12.58 8.10 24.32
CA ALA A 89 12.78 7.32 25.55
C ALA A 89 12.48 5.82 25.40
N LEU A 90 11.54 5.45 24.52
CA LEU A 90 11.24 4.04 24.25
C LEU A 90 12.39 3.37 23.50
N LEU A 91 12.91 4.05 22.47
CA LEU A 91 14.03 3.54 21.68
C LEU A 91 15.32 3.54 22.50
N GLU A 92 15.58 4.54 23.35
CA GLU A 92 16.74 4.55 24.25
C GLU A 92 16.73 3.34 25.20
N ARG A 93 15.56 3.02 25.75
CA ARG A 93 15.40 1.85 26.63
C ARG A 93 15.54 0.52 25.89
N LEU A 94 15.03 0.42 24.66
CA LEU A 94 14.95 -0.86 23.95
C LEU A 94 16.15 -1.12 23.04
N LEU A 95 16.67 -0.08 22.38
CA LEU A 95 17.69 -0.10 21.34
C LEU A 95 18.70 1.04 21.56
N PRO A 96 19.43 1.05 22.70
CA PRO A 96 20.29 2.17 23.08
C PRO A 96 21.38 2.47 22.05
N ARG A 97 22.00 1.43 21.47
CA ARG A 97 23.02 1.61 20.44
C ARG A 97 22.44 2.20 19.15
N HIS A 98 21.26 1.76 18.73
CA HIS A 98 20.57 2.32 17.56
C HIS A 98 20.24 3.79 17.76
N MET A 99 19.86 4.20 18.96
CA MET A 99 19.60 5.62 19.23
C MET A 99 20.85 6.48 19.10
N GLN A 100 22.02 6.01 19.55
CA GLN A 100 23.29 6.70 19.32
C GLN A 100 23.55 6.87 17.82
N ILE A 101 23.31 5.82 17.03
CA ILE A 101 23.46 5.84 15.57
C ILE A 101 22.46 6.81 14.93
N VAL A 102 21.18 6.79 15.34
CA VAL A 102 20.15 7.72 14.85
C VAL A 102 20.53 9.16 15.15
N TYR A 103 21.07 9.46 16.33
CA TYR A 103 21.56 10.79 16.67
C TYR A 103 22.74 11.22 15.78
N GLN A 104 23.67 10.31 15.49
CA GLN A 104 24.77 10.60 14.59
C GLN A 104 24.29 10.86 13.16
N ILE A 105 23.35 10.05 12.63
CA ILE A 105 22.72 10.31 11.32
C ILE A 105 22.05 11.69 11.33
N ASN A 106 21.31 12.00 12.40
CA ASN A 106 20.64 13.30 12.53
C ASN A 106 21.64 14.46 12.51
N ALA A 107 22.75 14.35 13.25
CA ALA A 107 23.79 15.37 13.27
C ALA A 107 24.37 15.62 11.87
N GLU A 108 24.62 14.57 11.09
CA GLU A 108 25.09 14.70 9.71
C GLU A 108 24.07 15.38 8.80
N VAL A 109 22.81 14.93 8.82
CA VAL A 109 21.74 15.53 8.01
C VAL A 109 21.58 17.02 8.33
N LEU A 110 21.64 17.40 9.61
CA LEU A 110 21.54 18.79 10.02
C LEU A 110 22.78 19.61 9.62
N THR A 111 23.96 19.00 9.63
CA THR A 111 25.20 19.65 9.19
C THR A 111 25.17 19.88 7.69
N GLU A 112 24.76 18.88 6.90
CA GLU A 112 24.56 18.99 5.45
C GLU A 112 23.52 20.08 5.14
N ALA A 113 22.40 20.13 5.88
CA ALA A 113 21.35 21.12 5.68
C ALA A 113 21.83 22.55 5.96
N ARG A 114 22.52 22.78 7.08
CA ARG A 114 23.09 24.09 7.45
C ARG A 114 24.20 24.56 6.51
N GLY A 115 24.93 23.62 5.90
CA GLY A 115 25.95 23.92 4.89
C GLY A 115 25.37 24.46 3.57
N ARG A 116 24.05 24.40 3.36
CA ARG A 116 23.41 24.95 2.16
C ARG A 116 22.96 26.39 2.38
N ALA A 117 23.52 27.30 1.59
CA ALA A 117 23.27 28.74 1.67
C ALA A 117 21.81 29.21 1.62
N LYS A 118 20.85 28.35 1.22
CA LYS A 118 19.42 28.68 1.09
C LYS A 118 18.51 27.85 2.00
N PHE A 119 19.03 27.19 3.03
CA PHE A 119 18.23 26.39 3.96
C PHE A 119 17.96 27.20 5.23
N THR A 120 16.68 27.49 5.52
CA THR A 120 16.32 28.24 6.73
C THR A 120 16.34 27.34 7.98
N ASP A 121 16.42 27.93 9.17
CA ASP A 121 16.36 27.18 10.43
C ASP A 121 15.10 26.32 10.57
N GLN A 122 13.96 26.83 10.06
CA GLN A 122 12.71 26.07 10.02
C GLN A 122 12.84 24.82 9.13
N GLN A 123 13.51 24.94 7.99
CA GLN A 123 13.75 23.80 7.09
C GLN A 123 14.75 22.81 7.68
N VAL A 124 15.78 23.30 8.37
CA VAL A 124 16.71 22.46 9.14
C VAL A 124 15.96 21.65 10.19
N ALA A 125 15.03 22.26 10.93
CA ALA A 125 14.17 21.54 11.87
C ALA A 125 13.26 20.53 11.16
N ALA A 126 12.71 20.89 9.99
CA ALA A 126 11.83 20.02 9.21
C ALA A 126 12.52 18.74 8.72
N VAL A 127 13.81 18.78 8.37
CA VAL A 127 14.56 17.59 7.90
C VAL A 127 15.16 16.73 9.02
N SER A 128 15.16 17.20 10.27
CA SER A 128 15.67 16.44 11.42
C SER A 128 15.01 15.05 11.50
N LEU A 129 15.74 14.06 11.98
CA LEU A 129 15.20 12.73 12.31
C LEU A 129 14.46 12.75 13.65
N ILE A 130 14.69 13.78 14.47
CA ILE A 130 14.06 13.96 15.77
C ILE A 130 13.03 15.09 15.67
N ASP A 131 11.80 14.79 16.07
CA ASP A 131 10.80 15.79 16.37
C ASP A 131 10.94 16.19 17.84
N GLU A 132 11.11 17.49 18.08
CA GLU A 132 11.27 18.07 19.42
C GLU A 132 9.93 18.55 20.00
N ASN A 133 8.83 18.51 19.22
CA ASN A 133 7.50 18.96 19.66
C ASN A 133 6.70 17.84 20.34
N GLY A 134 5.98 18.16 21.42
CA GLY A 134 5.01 17.23 22.02
C GLY A 134 5.62 15.95 22.61
N GLY A 135 6.84 16.05 23.12
CA GLY A 135 7.64 14.92 23.64
C GLY A 135 8.48 14.28 22.54
N ARG A 136 9.80 14.26 22.71
CA ARG A 136 10.78 13.92 21.66
C ARG A 136 10.48 12.60 20.96
N ARG A 137 10.40 12.60 19.63
CA ARG A 137 10.12 11.41 18.81
C ARG A 137 11.13 11.22 17.68
N VAL A 138 11.44 9.98 17.37
CA VAL A 138 12.16 9.62 16.14
C VAL A 138 11.16 9.51 15.00
N ARG A 139 11.41 10.23 13.90
CA ARG A 139 10.59 10.23 12.70
C ARG A 139 11.12 9.19 11.70
N MET A 140 10.41 8.07 11.58
CA MET A 140 10.92 6.91 10.83
C MET A 140 10.97 7.15 9.32
N GLY A 141 10.07 8.00 8.79
CA GLY A 141 10.12 8.44 7.39
C GLY A 141 11.40 9.19 7.05
N GLN A 142 11.85 10.07 7.94
CA GLN A 142 13.09 10.85 7.81
C GLN A 142 14.32 9.94 7.92
N LEU A 143 14.30 8.97 8.84
CA LEU A 143 15.36 7.95 8.94
C LEU A 143 15.46 7.11 7.66
N ALA A 144 14.32 6.61 7.14
CA ALA A 144 14.28 5.85 5.90
C ALA A 144 14.78 6.67 4.71
N PHE A 145 14.37 7.93 4.60
CA PHE A 145 14.80 8.83 3.54
C PHE A 145 16.30 9.11 3.61
N ALA A 146 16.82 9.52 4.77
CA ALA A 146 18.22 9.86 4.95
C ALA A 146 19.15 8.67 4.68
N GLY A 147 18.72 7.47 5.09
CA GLY A 147 19.42 6.21 4.89
C GLY A 147 19.29 5.58 3.52
N SER A 148 18.52 6.17 2.58
CA SER A 148 18.30 5.60 1.25
C SER A 148 18.87 6.49 0.13
N HIS A 149 19.40 5.85 -0.91
CA HIS A 149 19.83 6.54 -2.14
C HIS A 149 18.66 6.84 -3.08
N SER A 150 17.59 6.03 -3.03
CA SER A 150 16.45 6.12 -3.93
C SER A 150 15.14 6.03 -3.15
N ILE A 151 14.24 6.98 -3.36
CA ILE A 151 12.93 7.06 -2.71
C ILE A 151 11.86 7.07 -3.80
N ASN A 152 10.84 6.22 -3.69
CA ASN A 152 9.77 6.18 -4.68
C ASN A 152 8.37 6.29 -4.08
N GLY A 153 7.49 7.00 -4.79
CA GLY A 153 6.05 6.92 -4.62
C GLY A 153 5.45 5.79 -5.46
N VAL A 154 4.15 5.55 -5.28
CA VAL A 154 3.42 4.41 -5.86
C VAL A 154 2.44 4.77 -6.98
N SER A 155 2.38 6.05 -7.35
CA SER A 155 1.71 6.59 -8.53
C SER A 155 2.28 7.97 -8.87
N ALA A 156 2.07 8.47 -10.09
CA ALA A 156 2.59 9.77 -10.51
C ALA A 156 2.10 10.91 -9.58
N LEU A 157 0.79 10.98 -9.33
CA LEU A 157 0.21 11.99 -8.44
C LEU A 157 0.73 11.85 -7.00
N HIS A 158 0.81 10.63 -6.48
CA HIS A 158 1.35 10.38 -5.15
C HIS A 158 2.81 10.84 -5.04
N THR A 159 3.64 10.52 -6.03
CA THR A 159 5.05 10.91 -6.06
C THR A 159 5.20 12.43 -6.09
N GLU A 160 4.37 13.13 -6.87
CA GLU A 160 4.42 14.58 -6.94
C GLU A 160 4.01 15.23 -5.62
N LEU A 161 2.91 14.77 -5.02
CA LEU A 161 2.49 15.24 -3.70
C LEU A 161 3.54 14.95 -2.64
N MET A 162 4.24 13.82 -2.70
CA MET A 162 5.32 13.49 -1.77
C MET A 162 6.46 14.51 -1.82
N LYS A 163 6.81 14.99 -3.02
CA LYS A 163 7.82 16.07 -3.23
C LYS A 163 7.34 17.43 -2.73
N GLN A 164 6.04 17.68 -2.74
CA GLN A 164 5.46 18.98 -2.39
C GLN A 164 5.01 19.07 -0.93
N THR A 165 4.82 17.93 -0.25
CA THR A 165 4.25 17.85 1.10
C THR A 165 5.19 17.16 2.07
N VAL A 166 4.98 15.86 2.35
CA VAL A 166 5.61 15.11 3.45
C VAL A 166 7.13 15.10 3.42
N PHE A 167 7.74 15.17 2.24
CA PHE A 167 9.20 15.21 2.07
C PHE A 167 9.67 16.46 1.34
N ALA A 168 8.92 17.57 1.39
CA ALA A 168 9.27 18.78 0.65
C ALA A 168 10.68 19.31 0.97
N ASP A 169 11.02 19.47 2.25
CA ASP A 169 12.34 19.98 2.62
C ASP A 169 13.44 18.94 2.43
N LEU A 170 13.15 17.65 2.63
CA LEU A 170 14.09 16.58 2.29
C LEU A 170 14.35 16.49 0.78
N HIS A 171 13.36 16.79 -0.06
CA HIS A 171 13.52 16.86 -1.51
C HIS A 171 14.34 18.09 -1.93
N LYS A 172 14.13 19.25 -1.30
CA LYS A 172 15.02 20.41 -1.51
C LYS A 172 16.47 20.09 -1.12
N LEU A 173 16.66 19.31 -0.04
CA LEU A 173 17.97 18.84 0.38
C LEU A 173 18.53 17.75 -0.55
N TYR A 174 17.70 16.88 -1.12
CA TYR A 174 18.13 15.77 -1.96
C TYR A 174 17.25 15.66 -3.22
N PRO A 175 17.44 16.57 -4.21
CA PRO A 175 16.51 16.72 -5.33
C PRO A 175 16.42 15.47 -6.21
N ASP A 176 17.52 14.75 -6.39
CA ASP A 176 17.57 13.64 -7.36
C ASP A 176 17.15 12.28 -6.80
N ARG A 177 16.76 12.21 -5.52
CA ARG A 177 16.46 10.93 -4.86
C ARG A 177 15.02 10.46 -5.04
N ILE A 178 14.07 11.35 -5.33
CA ILE A 178 12.65 10.98 -5.45
C ILE A 178 12.28 10.61 -6.90
N ASN A 179 11.80 9.38 -7.10
CA ASN A 179 11.29 8.86 -8.37
C ASN A 179 9.90 8.21 -8.22
N ASN A 180 9.33 7.73 -9.34
CA ASN A 180 8.01 7.09 -9.36
C ASN A 180 8.13 5.61 -9.80
N LYS A 181 7.45 4.73 -9.06
CA LYS A 181 7.17 3.35 -9.47
C LYS A 181 5.69 3.07 -9.27
N THR A 182 4.89 3.20 -10.32
CA THR A 182 3.45 2.95 -10.25
C THR A 182 3.19 1.49 -9.87
N ASN A 183 2.36 1.27 -8.85
CA ASN A 183 2.02 -0.08 -8.40
C ASN A 183 1.37 -0.92 -9.52
N GLY A 184 1.70 -2.20 -9.52
CA GLY A 184 1.10 -3.19 -10.42
C GLY A 184 0.46 -4.35 -9.67
N ILE A 185 -0.25 -5.20 -10.42
CA ILE A 185 -0.77 -6.48 -9.95
C ILE A 185 -0.27 -7.58 -10.87
N THR A 186 0.00 -8.77 -10.33
CA THR A 186 0.41 -9.90 -11.18
C THR A 186 -0.78 -10.46 -11.96
N PRO A 187 -0.73 -10.51 -13.30
CA PRO A 187 -1.83 -11.03 -14.10
C PRO A 187 -2.00 -12.55 -13.94
N ARG A 188 -0.95 -13.25 -13.48
CA ARG A 188 -1.00 -14.69 -13.19
C ARG A 188 -2.07 -15.01 -12.13
N ARG A 189 -2.15 -14.21 -11.07
CA ARG A 189 -3.18 -14.39 -10.03
C ARG A 189 -4.48 -13.68 -10.37
N TRP A 190 -4.39 -12.43 -10.82
CA TRP A 190 -5.55 -11.53 -10.94
C TRP A 190 -6.27 -11.57 -12.29
N LEU A 191 -5.84 -12.43 -13.21
CA LEU A 191 -6.53 -12.75 -14.46
C LEU A 191 -6.53 -14.26 -14.71
N MET A 192 -5.34 -14.88 -14.82
CA MET A 192 -5.20 -16.27 -15.26
C MET A 192 -5.79 -17.27 -14.26
N GLN A 193 -5.42 -17.15 -12.99
CA GLN A 193 -5.92 -18.03 -11.94
C GLN A 193 -7.37 -17.73 -11.56
N CYS A 194 -7.71 -16.45 -11.33
CA CYS A 194 -9.03 -16.11 -10.80
C CYS A 194 -10.14 -16.12 -11.87
N ASN A 195 -9.79 -15.98 -13.15
CA ASN A 195 -10.74 -15.92 -14.25
C ASN A 195 -10.25 -16.72 -15.47
N PRO A 196 -10.15 -18.06 -15.34
CA PRO A 196 -9.66 -18.92 -16.41
C PRO A 196 -10.56 -18.88 -17.66
N GLY A 197 -11.87 -18.62 -17.48
CA GLY A 197 -12.80 -18.44 -18.61
C GLY A 197 -12.47 -17.23 -19.47
N LEU A 198 -12.16 -16.08 -18.84
CA LEU A 198 -11.73 -14.89 -19.59
C LEU A 198 -10.36 -15.11 -20.21
N THR A 199 -9.45 -15.74 -19.47
CA THR A 199 -8.09 -16.02 -19.96
C THR A 199 -8.14 -16.86 -21.24
N LYS A 200 -8.92 -17.94 -21.24
CA LYS A 200 -9.14 -18.78 -22.43
C LYS A 200 -9.72 -17.97 -23.59
N LEU A 201 -10.77 -17.17 -23.34
CA LEU A 201 -11.39 -16.35 -24.37
C LEU A 201 -10.41 -15.35 -24.99
N VAL A 202 -9.57 -14.72 -24.18
CA VAL A 202 -8.53 -13.80 -24.67
C VAL A 202 -7.47 -14.56 -25.47
N THR A 203 -7.02 -15.73 -25.00
CA THR A 203 -6.06 -16.57 -25.73
C THR A 203 -6.60 -17.01 -27.09
N GLU A 204 -7.86 -17.40 -27.18
CA GLU A 204 -8.51 -17.77 -28.45
C GLU A 204 -8.62 -16.59 -29.41
N ARG A 205 -8.73 -15.36 -28.88
CA ARG A 205 -8.95 -14.17 -29.71
C ARG A 205 -7.66 -13.52 -30.21
N ILE A 206 -6.65 -13.40 -29.37
CA ILE A 206 -5.40 -12.66 -29.68
C ILE A 206 -4.13 -13.50 -29.52
N GLY A 207 -4.26 -14.80 -29.27
CA GLY A 207 -3.12 -15.69 -29.02
C GLY A 207 -2.62 -15.66 -27.57
N PRO A 208 -1.64 -16.50 -27.24
CA PRO A 208 -1.16 -16.69 -25.87
C PRO A 208 -0.13 -15.65 -25.39
N ASP A 209 0.38 -14.78 -26.27
CA ASP A 209 1.50 -13.86 -25.97
C ASP A 209 1.23 -12.94 -24.76
N PHE A 210 -0.04 -12.62 -24.47
CA PHE A 210 -0.39 -11.80 -23.31
C PHE A 210 -0.11 -12.46 -21.95
N LEU A 211 0.11 -13.77 -21.93
CA LEU A 211 0.43 -14.52 -20.71
C LEU A 211 1.80 -14.09 -20.15
N ASP A 212 2.76 -13.82 -21.04
CA ASP A 212 4.09 -13.35 -20.67
C ASP A 212 4.25 -11.83 -20.83
N ASN A 213 3.48 -11.21 -21.73
CA ASN A 213 3.49 -9.77 -21.95
C ASN A 213 2.08 -9.15 -21.90
N ILE A 214 1.67 -8.68 -20.72
CA ILE A 214 0.31 -8.18 -20.48
C ILE A 214 -0.10 -7.01 -21.39
N ASP A 215 0.85 -6.25 -21.94
CA ASP A 215 0.56 -5.12 -22.84
C ASP A 215 -0.11 -5.58 -24.13
N LYS A 216 0.06 -6.85 -24.52
CA LYS A 216 -0.63 -7.44 -25.68
C LYS A 216 -2.15 -7.47 -25.55
N LEU A 217 -2.70 -7.31 -24.34
CA LEU A 217 -4.15 -7.13 -24.14
C LEU A 217 -4.73 -5.94 -24.92
N GLN A 218 -3.92 -4.94 -25.27
CA GLN A 218 -4.36 -3.80 -26.09
C GLN A 218 -4.96 -4.22 -27.44
N GLN A 219 -4.54 -5.37 -27.99
CA GLN A 219 -5.06 -5.92 -29.24
C GLN A 219 -6.57 -6.24 -29.17
N LEU A 220 -7.12 -6.48 -27.97
CA LEU A 220 -8.56 -6.69 -27.78
C LEU A 220 -9.39 -5.48 -28.19
N SER A 221 -8.81 -4.28 -28.24
CA SER A 221 -9.51 -3.06 -28.64
C SER A 221 -10.12 -3.19 -30.04
N ALA A 222 -9.43 -3.89 -30.95
CA ALA A 222 -9.92 -4.13 -32.32
C ALA A 222 -11.14 -5.07 -32.38
N HIS A 223 -11.55 -5.66 -31.26
CA HIS A 223 -12.65 -6.61 -31.16
C HIS A 223 -13.76 -6.13 -30.23
N ALA A 224 -13.67 -4.90 -29.71
CA ALA A 224 -14.62 -4.37 -28.75
C ALA A 224 -16.05 -4.28 -29.32
N ASP A 225 -16.18 -3.99 -30.61
CA ASP A 225 -17.46 -3.84 -31.32
C ASP A 225 -17.93 -5.11 -32.02
N ASP A 226 -17.20 -6.23 -31.92
CA ASP A 226 -17.63 -7.52 -32.47
C ASP A 226 -18.77 -8.11 -31.61
N PRO A 227 -20.01 -8.23 -32.13
CA PRO A 227 -21.14 -8.73 -31.35
C PRO A 227 -20.95 -10.17 -30.85
N GLY A 228 -20.23 -10.99 -31.61
CA GLY A 228 -19.90 -12.36 -31.23
C GLY A 228 -18.97 -12.40 -30.02
N PHE A 229 -17.92 -11.57 -30.06
CA PHE A 229 -16.99 -11.43 -28.94
C PHE A 229 -17.66 -10.84 -27.69
N GLN A 230 -18.50 -9.81 -27.85
CA GLN A 230 -19.29 -9.24 -26.75
C GLN A 230 -20.17 -10.29 -26.07
N LYS A 231 -20.84 -11.15 -26.85
CA LYS A 231 -21.68 -12.24 -26.34
C LYS A 231 -20.86 -13.25 -25.53
N GLN A 232 -19.69 -13.65 -26.03
CA GLN A 232 -18.78 -14.57 -25.33
C GLN A 232 -18.25 -13.94 -24.03
N PHE A 233 -17.83 -12.67 -24.07
CA PHE A 233 -17.36 -11.94 -22.90
C PHE A 233 -18.46 -11.81 -21.82
N ALA A 234 -19.68 -11.49 -22.24
CA ALA A 234 -20.84 -11.43 -21.35
C ALA A 234 -21.15 -12.80 -20.71
N ALA A 235 -21.06 -13.89 -21.47
CA ALA A 235 -21.24 -15.24 -20.95
C ALA A 235 -20.19 -15.60 -19.88
N VAL A 236 -18.92 -15.24 -20.10
CA VAL A 236 -17.85 -15.40 -19.09
C VAL A 236 -18.16 -14.60 -17.83
N LYS A 237 -18.59 -13.33 -17.96
CA LYS A 237 -18.98 -12.50 -16.81
C LYS A 237 -20.15 -13.11 -16.05
N ARG A 238 -21.17 -13.59 -16.76
CA ARG A 238 -22.35 -14.26 -16.19
C ARG A 238 -21.96 -15.50 -15.38
N ALA A 239 -21.16 -16.39 -15.95
CA ALA A 239 -20.68 -17.59 -15.26
C ALA A 239 -19.90 -17.25 -13.97
N ASN A 240 -19.11 -16.17 -13.99
CA ASN A 240 -18.42 -15.69 -12.79
C ASN A 240 -19.37 -15.12 -11.73
N LYS A 241 -20.44 -14.41 -12.13
CA LYS A 241 -21.49 -13.95 -11.21
C LYS A 241 -22.18 -15.14 -10.55
N GLU A 242 -22.57 -16.17 -11.32
CA GLU A 242 -23.22 -17.37 -10.79
C GLU A 242 -22.34 -18.13 -9.78
N LYS A 243 -21.03 -18.21 -10.01
CA LYS A 243 -20.08 -18.74 -9.02
C LYS A 243 -20.12 -17.94 -7.71
N LEU A 244 -20.14 -16.61 -7.81
CA LEU A 244 -20.23 -15.75 -6.64
C LEU A 244 -21.60 -15.85 -5.93
N VAL A 245 -22.71 -15.98 -6.67
CA VAL A 245 -24.04 -16.22 -6.08
C VAL A 245 -24.02 -17.47 -5.21
N ARG A 246 -23.46 -18.58 -5.71
CA ARG A 246 -23.33 -19.83 -4.93
C ARG A 246 -22.51 -19.61 -3.66
N LEU A 247 -21.39 -18.90 -3.77
CA LEU A 247 -20.52 -18.60 -2.62
C LEU A 247 -21.22 -17.73 -1.56
N ILE A 248 -21.98 -16.71 -1.98
CA ILE A 248 -22.76 -15.86 -1.07
C ILE A 248 -23.83 -16.70 -0.36
N LYS A 249 -24.54 -17.57 -1.10
CA LYS A 249 -25.54 -18.46 -0.54
C LYS A 249 -24.92 -19.42 0.48
N GLU A 250 -23.79 -20.04 0.15
CA GLU A 250 -23.08 -20.97 1.03
C GLU A 250 -22.60 -20.29 2.32
N ARG A 251 -21.99 -19.11 2.23
CA ARG A 251 -21.34 -18.47 3.39
C ARG A 251 -22.27 -17.62 4.24
N MET A 252 -23.33 -17.08 3.65
CA MET A 252 -24.19 -16.08 4.31
C MET A 252 -25.67 -16.47 4.31
N ASN A 253 -26.04 -17.56 3.62
CA ASN A 253 -27.43 -17.96 3.39
C ASN A 253 -28.31 -16.89 2.68
N ILE A 254 -27.69 -15.90 2.05
CA ILE A 254 -28.38 -14.86 1.29
C ILE A 254 -28.54 -15.31 -0.16
N THR A 255 -29.74 -15.16 -0.70
CA THR A 255 -30.02 -15.45 -2.12
C THR A 255 -30.02 -14.16 -2.91
N VAL A 256 -29.22 -14.10 -3.96
CA VAL A 256 -29.06 -12.92 -4.83
C VAL A 256 -29.22 -13.34 -6.30
N SER A 257 -29.75 -12.44 -7.14
CA SER A 257 -29.90 -12.73 -8.57
C SER A 257 -28.60 -12.44 -9.33
N PRO A 258 -28.09 -13.37 -10.16
CA PRO A 258 -26.98 -13.09 -11.07
C PRO A 258 -27.36 -12.16 -12.24
N ASP A 259 -28.63 -11.79 -12.42
CA ASP A 259 -29.07 -10.82 -13.44
C ASP A 259 -28.85 -9.37 -12.97
N ALA A 260 -28.91 -9.13 -11.66
CA ALA A 260 -28.69 -7.82 -11.05
C ALA A 260 -27.26 -7.31 -11.24
N MET A 261 -27.06 -5.99 -11.32
CA MET A 261 -25.73 -5.39 -11.34
C MET A 261 -25.02 -5.66 -9.99
N PHE A 262 -23.80 -6.20 -10.05
CA PHE A 262 -22.97 -6.42 -8.85
C PHE A 262 -22.11 -5.17 -8.59
N ASP A 263 -22.47 -4.42 -7.56
CA ASP A 263 -21.79 -3.20 -7.11
C ASP A 263 -20.87 -3.56 -5.94
N VAL A 264 -19.56 -3.64 -6.19
CA VAL A 264 -18.61 -4.30 -5.29
C VAL A 264 -17.62 -3.30 -4.70
N GLN A 265 -17.62 -3.14 -3.37
CA GLN A 265 -16.61 -2.38 -2.63
C GLN A 265 -15.84 -3.30 -1.68
N ILE A 266 -14.69 -3.80 -2.16
CA ILE A 266 -13.79 -4.67 -1.39
C ILE A 266 -12.48 -3.97 -1.06
N LYS A 267 -12.24 -3.69 0.23
CA LYS A 267 -11.02 -3.05 0.77
C LYS A 267 -11.09 -2.96 2.30
N ARG A 268 -9.97 -2.64 2.95
CA ARG A 268 -9.92 -2.32 4.39
C ARG A 268 -11.01 -1.28 4.74
N ILE A 269 -11.73 -1.50 5.84
CA ILE A 269 -12.75 -0.55 6.31
C ILE A 269 -12.04 0.62 6.98
N HIS A 270 -12.23 1.82 6.43
CA HIS A 270 -11.57 3.03 6.89
C HIS A 270 -12.34 4.26 6.40
N GLU A 271 -12.43 5.31 7.20
CA GLU A 271 -13.19 6.53 6.88
C GLU A 271 -12.80 7.14 5.52
N TYR A 272 -11.50 7.30 5.20
CA TYR A 272 -11.06 7.82 3.90
C TYR A 272 -11.41 6.92 2.70
N LYS A 273 -11.69 5.61 2.92
CA LYS A 273 -12.15 4.70 1.86
C LYS A 273 -13.66 4.84 1.57
N ARG A 274 -14.37 5.62 2.40
CA ARG A 274 -15.76 6.05 2.23
C ARG A 274 -16.76 4.90 2.02
N GLN A 275 -16.61 3.78 2.73
CA GLN A 275 -17.69 2.77 2.78
C GLN A 275 -18.98 3.36 3.37
N LEU A 276 -18.85 4.32 4.30
CA LEU A 276 -19.98 5.07 4.84
C LEU A 276 -20.79 5.77 3.74
N LEU A 277 -20.13 6.43 2.79
CA LEU A 277 -20.80 7.09 1.67
C LEU A 277 -21.59 6.08 0.81
N ASN A 278 -21.00 4.91 0.54
CA ASN A 278 -21.67 3.90 -0.30
C ASN A 278 -22.89 3.29 0.40
N ILE A 279 -22.82 3.04 1.72
CA ILE A 279 -23.98 2.51 2.45
C ILE A 279 -25.08 3.56 2.62
N VAL A 280 -24.73 4.84 2.81
CA VAL A 280 -25.72 5.94 2.80
C VAL A 280 -26.42 6.02 1.44
N HIS A 281 -25.69 5.88 0.33
CA HIS A 281 -26.30 5.77 -1.00
C HIS A 281 -27.22 4.53 -1.13
N ALA A 282 -26.93 3.42 -0.44
CA ALA A 282 -27.82 2.25 -0.44
C ALA A 282 -29.16 2.55 0.26
N VAL A 283 -29.12 3.30 1.37
CA VAL A 283 -30.33 3.75 2.08
C VAL A 283 -31.16 4.69 1.21
N ALA A 284 -30.53 5.68 0.57
CA ALA A 284 -31.23 6.58 -0.34
C ALA A 284 -31.89 5.82 -1.52
N LEU A 285 -31.16 4.89 -2.15
CA LEU A 285 -31.71 4.06 -3.23
C LEU A 285 -32.86 3.17 -2.75
N TYR A 286 -32.76 2.61 -1.55
CA TYR A 286 -33.83 1.83 -0.93
C TYR A 286 -35.11 2.66 -0.75
N ASP A 287 -34.98 3.89 -0.24
CA ASP A 287 -36.13 4.78 -0.06
C ASP A 287 -36.76 5.19 -1.41
N GLU A 288 -35.95 5.48 -2.42
CA GLU A 288 -36.45 5.80 -3.77
C GLU A 288 -37.20 4.64 -4.43
N ILE A 289 -36.68 3.41 -4.32
CA ILE A 289 -37.34 2.20 -4.86
C ILE A 289 -38.71 2.02 -4.20
N ARG A 290 -38.82 2.29 -2.90
CA ARG A 290 -40.08 2.16 -2.15
C ARG A 290 -41.07 3.26 -2.49
N ALA A 291 -40.59 4.50 -2.67
CA ALA A 291 -41.42 5.65 -3.01
C ALA A 291 -41.94 5.59 -4.46
N HIS A 292 -41.17 4.99 -5.38
CA HIS A 292 -41.47 4.94 -6.80
C HIS A 292 -41.45 3.50 -7.35
N PRO A 293 -42.37 2.63 -6.91
CA PRO A 293 -42.41 1.24 -7.33
C PRO A 293 -42.74 1.05 -8.82
N GLU A 294 -43.33 2.06 -9.46
CA GLU A 294 -43.72 2.08 -10.87
C GLU A 294 -42.55 2.23 -11.84
N ARG A 295 -41.40 2.73 -11.37
CA ARG A 295 -40.23 2.96 -12.22
C ARG A 295 -39.52 1.66 -12.56
N ASP A 296 -38.91 1.63 -13.74
CA ASP A 296 -38.04 0.53 -14.16
C ASP A 296 -36.65 0.67 -13.52
N TRP A 297 -36.46 0.00 -12.39
CA TRP A 297 -35.22 0.02 -11.63
C TRP A 297 -34.27 -1.10 -12.07
N VAL A 298 -33.02 -0.75 -12.38
CA VAL A 298 -31.96 -1.75 -12.54
C VAL A 298 -31.70 -2.42 -11.20
N SER A 299 -31.92 -3.74 -11.12
CA SER A 299 -31.66 -4.53 -9.92
C SER A 299 -30.17 -4.47 -9.53
N ARG A 300 -29.87 -4.33 -8.23
CA ARG A 300 -28.50 -4.22 -7.71
C ARG A 300 -28.24 -5.16 -6.54
N VAL A 301 -27.03 -5.72 -6.52
CA VAL A 301 -26.46 -6.40 -5.36
C VAL A 301 -25.23 -5.61 -4.94
N LYS A 302 -25.34 -4.87 -3.84
CA LYS A 302 -24.20 -4.21 -3.21
C LYS A 302 -23.42 -5.23 -2.40
N ILE A 303 -22.11 -5.30 -2.59
CA ILE A 303 -21.24 -6.28 -1.95
C ILE A 303 -20.12 -5.54 -1.25
N PHE A 304 -20.12 -5.61 0.08
CA PHE A 304 -19.08 -5.06 0.93
C PHE A 304 -18.19 -6.17 1.47
N ALA A 305 -16.87 -6.02 1.36
CA ALA A 305 -15.95 -6.88 2.09
C ALA A 305 -14.73 -6.09 2.59
N GLY A 306 -14.36 -6.31 3.83
CA GLY A 306 -13.24 -5.62 4.46
C GLY A 306 -13.09 -5.99 5.92
N LYS A 307 -11.95 -5.63 6.48
CA LYS A 307 -11.67 -5.73 7.92
C LYS A 307 -11.37 -4.34 8.47
N ALA A 308 -11.78 -4.10 9.71
CA ALA A 308 -11.38 -2.95 10.50
C ALA A 308 -10.23 -3.34 11.44
N ALA A 309 -9.36 -2.39 11.79
CA ALA A 309 -8.36 -2.63 12.82
C ALA A 309 -9.06 -2.83 14.19
N PRO A 310 -8.51 -3.66 15.10
CA PRO A 310 -9.20 -4.04 16.35
C PRO A 310 -9.64 -2.85 17.22
N SER A 311 -8.80 -1.82 17.32
CA SER A 311 -9.03 -0.59 18.09
C SER A 311 -9.84 0.48 17.34
N TYR A 312 -10.10 0.30 16.04
CA TYR A 312 -10.73 1.33 15.22
C TYR A 312 -12.25 1.29 15.35
N TRP A 313 -12.76 1.97 16.38
CA TRP A 313 -14.18 1.98 16.74
C TRP A 313 -15.10 2.43 15.59
N ASN A 314 -14.82 3.58 14.96
CA ASN A 314 -15.65 4.11 13.86
C ASN A 314 -15.72 3.15 12.67
N ALA A 315 -14.59 2.53 12.28
CA ALA A 315 -14.58 1.54 11.22
C ALA A 315 -15.45 0.32 11.56
N LYS A 316 -15.49 -0.12 12.82
CA LYS A 316 -16.39 -1.18 13.30
C LYS A 316 -17.85 -0.75 13.30
N LEU A 317 -18.15 0.51 13.63
CA LEU A 317 -19.51 1.06 13.51
C LEU A 317 -19.99 1.09 12.06
N ILE A 318 -19.12 1.41 11.10
CA ILE A 318 -19.45 1.33 9.66
C ILE A 318 -19.80 -0.12 9.26
N ILE A 319 -19.04 -1.12 9.73
CA ILE A 319 -19.37 -2.54 9.50
C ILE A 319 -20.74 -2.87 10.09
N LYS A 320 -21.01 -2.45 11.33
CA LYS A 320 -22.31 -2.66 11.98
C LYS A 320 -23.44 -2.02 11.17
N LEU A 321 -23.29 -0.77 10.76
CA LEU A 321 -24.28 -0.05 9.94
C LEU A 321 -24.58 -0.79 8.64
N ILE A 322 -23.55 -1.25 7.92
CA ILE A 322 -23.74 -2.04 6.68
C ILE A 322 -24.59 -3.29 6.94
N ASN A 323 -24.28 -4.04 8.00
CA ASN A 323 -25.03 -5.25 8.34
C ASN A 323 -26.47 -4.96 8.80
N ASP A 324 -26.68 -3.87 9.53
CA ASP A 324 -28.02 -3.48 9.99
C ASP A 324 -28.90 -3.01 8.82
N VAL A 325 -28.35 -2.21 7.90
CA VAL A 325 -29.03 -1.83 6.65
C VAL A 325 -29.33 -3.07 5.81
N ALA A 326 -28.37 -3.98 5.65
CA ALA A 326 -28.57 -5.23 4.93
C ALA A 326 -29.70 -6.08 5.52
N ARG A 327 -29.82 -6.13 6.87
CA ARG A 327 -30.91 -6.86 7.53
C ARG A 327 -32.28 -6.29 7.16
N VAL A 328 -32.43 -4.97 7.11
CA VAL A 328 -33.70 -4.32 6.73
C VAL A 328 -33.97 -4.54 5.24
N VAL A 329 -33.06 -4.11 4.38
CA VAL A 329 -33.25 -4.12 2.91
C VAL A 329 -33.47 -5.54 2.39
N ASN A 330 -32.72 -6.54 2.89
CA ASN A 330 -32.81 -7.90 2.37
C ASN A 330 -34.13 -8.61 2.73
N HIS A 331 -34.87 -8.13 3.73
CA HIS A 331 -36.14 -8.72 4.19
C HIS A 331 -37.37 -7.87 3.86
N ASP A 332 -37.22 -6.68 3.28
CA ASP A 332 -38.36 -5.84 2.90
C ASP A 332 -38.99 -6.34 1.59
N PRO A 333 -40.23 -6.87 1.61
CA PRO A 333 -40.93 -7.29 0.40
C PRO A 333 -41.24 -6.12 -0.55
N ALA A 334 -41.33 -4.88 -0.05
CA ALA A 334 -41.63 -3.70 -0.87
C ALA A 334 -40.53 -3.43 -1.91
N VAL A 335 -39.31 -3.89 -1.65
CA VAL A 335 -38.15 -3.79 -2.56
C VAL A 335 -38.21 -4.80 -3.71
N ARG A 336 -39.05 -5.85 -3.61
CA ARG A 336 -39.27 -6.87 -4.66
C ARG A 336 -37.98 -7.50 -5.21
N GLY A 337 -36.95 -7.60 -4.37
CA GLY A 337 -35.64 -8.15 -4.76
C GLY A 337 -34.79 -7.25 -5.65
N LEU A 338 -35.20 -6.00 -5.92
CA LEU A 338 -34.46 -5.03 -6.74
C LEU A 338 -33.16 -4.56 -6.08
N LEU A 339 -33.05 -4.64 -4.75
CA LEU A 339 -31.84 -4.29 -4.01
C LEU A 339 -31.50 -5.37 -2.99
N LYS A 340 -30.23 -5.79 -2.98
CA LYS A 340 -29.61 -6.60 -1.93
C LYS A 340 -28.31 -5.95 -1.46
N VAL A 341 -27.98 -6.09 -0.19
CA VAL A 341 -26.73 -5.60 0.44
C VAL A 341 -26.02 -6.74 1.15
#